data_AF-A0AA39NN51-F1
#
_entry.id   AF-A0AA39NN51-F1
#
_cell.length_a   1.000
_cell.length_b   1.000
_cell.length_c   1.000
_cell.angle_alpha   90.00
_cell.angle_beta   90.00
_cell.angle_gamma   90.00
#
_symmetry.space_group_name_H-M   'P 1'
#
loop_
_entity.id
_entity.type
_entity.pdbx_description
1 polymer ?
#
loop_
_entity_poly.entity_id
_entity_poly.type
_entity_poly.pdbx_seq_one_letter_code
_entity_poly.pdbx_strand_id
1 'polypeptide(L)'
;MMHIREVIFEPMQQPKGFEPLPLHVHKDLMDPDGGWVLFSYLAPESVCAHSEAVVHPWVTVHVRGDALCFTCALGYVRQLQIYKRGYVFRWEMLVIHMFQQEKIDQKTQEPIPALADTLWEVKHMPVSHAIDAVLDVQLLMKGS
;
A
#
# COMPACT_ATOMS: atom_id res chain seq x y z
N MET A 1 5.94 12.61 8.78
CA MET A 1 5.82 12.85 7.33
C MET A 1 6.06 11.52 6.61
N MET A 2 5.42 11.31 5.47
CA MET A 2 5.43 10.07 4.69
C MET A 2 5.79 10.41 3.24
N HIS A 3 6.70 9.66 2.64
CA HIS A 3 6.94 9.70 1.19
C HIS A 3 7.31 8.31 0.69
N ILE A 4 6.36 7.63 0.06
CA ILE A 4 6.51 6.23 -0.37
C ILE A 4 6.53 6.16 -1.88
N ARG A 5 7.48 5.41 -2.43
CA ARG A 5 7.43 4.92 -3.81
C ARG A 5 6.81 3.53 -3.80
N GLU A 6 5.77 3.32 -4.59
CA GLU A 6 5.11 2.02 -4.76
C GLU A 6 5.10 1.62 -6.23
N VAL A 7 5.41 0.36 -6.51
CA VAL A 7 5.40 -0.22 -7.85
C VAL A 7 4.51 -1.45 -7.80
N ILE A 8 3.54 -1.52 -8.71
CA ILE A 8 2.59 -2.62 -8.82
C ILE A 8 3.04 -3.51 -9.97
N PHE A 9 3.08 -4.80 -9.68
CA PHE A 9 3.49 -5.84 -10.60
C PHE A 9 2.38 -6.87 -10.77
N GLU A 10 2.20 -7.35 -12.00
CA GLU A 10 1.27 -8.44 -12.32
C GLU A 10 2.04 -9.69 -12.72
N PRO A 11 1.53 -10.90 -12.42
CA PRO A 11 2.17 -12.13 -12.84
C PRO A 11 2.14 -12.25 -14.38
N MET A 12 3.29 -12.59 -14.97
CA MET A 12 3.42 -12.73 -16.44
C MET A 12 2.65 -13.95 -16.97
N GLN A 13 2.53 -14.99 -16.14
CA GLN A 13 1.75 -16.20 -16.46
C GLN A 13 0.78 -16.46 -15.31
N GLN A 14 -0.51 -16.53 -15.62
CA GLN A 14 -1.52 -16.91 -14.65
C GLN A 14 -1.60 -18.43 -14.54
N PRO A 15 -1.44 -19.01 -13.33
CA PRO A 15 -1.75 -20.41 -13.13
C PRO A 15 -3.24 -20.63 -13.41
N LYS A 16 -3.57 -21.64 -14.24
CA LYS A 16 -4.98 -21.94 -14.57
C LYS A 16 -5.77 -22.20 -13.30
N GLY A 17 -6.85 -21.43 -13.09
CA GLY A 17 -7.76 -21.59 -11.95
C GLY A 17 -7.45 -20.70 -10.73
N PHE A 18 -6.44 -19.84 -10.80
CA PHE A 18 -6.14 -18.87 -9.75
C PHE A 18 -6.39 -17.44 -10.24
N GLU A 19 -6.94 -16.59 -9.38
CA GLU A 19 -7.06 -15.16 -9.65
C GLU A 19 -5.65 -14.52 -9.65
N PRO A 20 -5.34 -13.62 -10.60
CA PRO A 20 -4.07 -12.91 -10.60
C PRO A 20 -3.87 -12.17 -9.28
N LEU A 21 -2.76 -12.44 -8.61
CA LEU A 21 -2.40 -11.81 -7.36
C LEU A 21 -1.34 -10.72 -7.64
N PRO A 22 -1.73 -9.44 -7.69
CA PRO A 22 -0.78 -8.36 -7.89
C PRO A 22 0.22 -8.32 -6.73
N LEU A 23 1.47 -8.04 -7.07
CA LEU A 23 2.54 -7.83 -6.10
C LEU A 23 2.84 -6.34 -6.01
N HIS A 24 2.68 -5.79 -4.82
CA HIS A 24 3.04 -4.42 -4.50
C HIS A 24 4.45 -4.40 -3.94
N VAL A 25 5.27 -3.48 -4.44
CA VAL A 25 6.64 -3.30 -4.02
C VAL A 25 6.78 -1.86 -3.60
N HIS A 26 7.02 -1.59 -2.31
CA HIS A 26 7.17 -0.22 -1.85
C HIS A 26 8.50 0.04 -1.12
N LYS A 27 8.92 1.30 -1.15
CA LYS A 27 10.07 1.80 -0.39
C LYS A 27 9.69 3.14 0.22
N ASP A 28 9.98 3.28 1.51
CA ASP A 28 9.93 4.58 2.17
C ASP A 28 11.15 5.40 1.70
N LEU A 29 10.89 6.52 1.05
CA LEU A 29 11.91 7.43 0.54
C LEU A 29 12.43 8.37 1.62
N MET A 30 11.76 8.45 2.76
CA MET A 30 12.23 9.18 3.94
C MET A 30 13.27 8.40 4.74
N ASP A 31 13.40 7.09 4.50
CA ASP A 31 14.40 6.21 5.10
C ASP A 31 15.38 5.71 4.02
N PRO A 32 16.52 6.39 3.81
CA PRO A 32 17.48 6.03 2.75
C PRO A 32 18.06 4.62 2.93
N ASP A 33 18.28 4.22 4.18
CA ASP A 33 18.81 2.90 4.57
C ASP A 33 17.72 1.83 4.63
N GLY A 34 16.46 2.24 4.51
CA GLY A 34 15.29 1.40 4.44
C GLY A 34 15.34 0.42 3.26
N GLY A 35 15.02 -0.84 3.56
CA GLY A 35 14.83 -1.88 2.55
C GLY A 35 13.52 -1.69 1.77
N TRP A 36 13.32 -2.54 0.76
CA TRP A 36 12.04 -2.64 0.10
C TRP A 36 11.13 -3.60 0.85
N VAL A 37 9.82 -3.39 0.75
CA VAL A 37 8.83 -4.37 1.20
C VAL A 37 7.97 -4.77 0.02
N LEU A 38 7.85 -6.08 -0.16
CA LEU A 38 6.95 -6.71 -1.11
C LEU A 38 5.71 -7.16 -0.34
N PHE A 39 4.53 -6.93 -0.90
CA PHE A 39 3.29 -7.41 -0.29
C PHE A 39 2.18 -7.66 -1.31
N SER A 40 1.24 -8.52 -0.95
CA SER A 40 0.04 -8.79 -1.73
C SER A 40 -1.17 -8.85 -0.81
N TYR A 41 -2.30 -8.34 -1.30
CA TYR A 41 -3.60 -8.50 -0.64
C TYR A 41 -4.26 -9.76 -1.15
N LEU A 42 -4.60 -10.67 -0.24
CA LEU A 42 -5.36 -11.87 -0.56
C LEU A 42 -6.85 -11.57 -0.65
N ALA A 43 -7.61 -12.54 -1.17
CA ALA A 43 -9.06 -12.47 -1.20
C ALA A 43 -9.64 -12.13 0.19
N PRO A 44 -10.71 -11.34 0.24
CA PRO A 44 -11.31 -10.92 1.51
C PRO A 44 -11.76 -12.15 2.32
N GLU A 45 -11.70 -12.04 3.65
CA GLU A 45 -12.18 -13.11 4.52
C GLU A 45 -13.67 -13.37 4.28
N SER A 46 -14.04 -14.63 4.09
CA SER A 46 -15.40 -15.05 3.73
C SER A 46 -16.41 -14.86 4.87
N VAL A 47 -15.92 -14.72 6.10
CA VAL A 47 -16.72 -14.41 7.28
C VAL A 47 -16.20 -13.11 7.86
N CYS A 48 -16.74 -11.98 7.40
CA CYS A 48 -16.54 -10.72 8.09
C CYS A 48 -17.19 -10.83 9.48
N ALA A 49 -16.38 -10.95 10.53
CA ALA A 49 -16.86 -10.87 11.91
C ALA A 49 -17.53 -9.51 12.21
N HIS A 50 -17.25 -8.48 11.39
CA HIS A 50 -17.81 -7.15 11.47
C HIS A 50 -18.33 -6.71 10.09
N SER A 51 -19.63 -6.43 9.96
CA SER A 51 -20.28 -6.08 8.68
C SER A 51 -19.88 -4.73 8.10
N GLU A 52 -19.13 -3.92 8.85
CA GLU A 52 -18.80 -2.53 8.51
C GLU A 52 -17.42 -2.35 7.86
N ALA A 53 -16.63 -3.42 7.77
CA ALA A 53 -15.30 -3.37 7.16
C ALA A 53 -14.99 -4.67 6.40
N VAL A 54 -14.34 -4.53 5.24
CA VAL A 54 -13.80 -5.67 4.48
C VAL A 54 -12.36 -5.90 4.93
N VAL A 55 -12.09 -7.08 5.47
CA VAL A 55 -10.75 -7.47 5.93
C VAL A 55 -10.07 -8.30 4.85
N HIS A 56 -8.91 -7.82 4.41
CA HIS A 56 -8.04 -8.55 3.48
C HIS A 56 -6.81 -9.05 4.24
N PRO A 57 -6.56 -10.37 4.27
CA PRO A 57 -5.27 -10.89 4.68
C PRO A 57 -4.19 -10.35 3.74
N TRP A 58 -3.00 -10.11 4.28
CA TRP A 58 -1.86 -9.69 3.48
C TRP A 58 -0.60 -10.41 3.93
N VAL A 59 0.32 -10.61 3.01
CA VAL A 59 1.63 -11.19 3.28
C VAL A 59 2.67 -10.16 2.91
N THR A 60 3.68 -10.00 3.76
CA THR A 60 4.76 -9.03 3.56
C THR A 60 6.13 -9.73 3.59
N VAL A 61 7.06 -9.28 2.76
CA VAL A 61 8.45 -9.76 2.72
C VAL A 61 9.38 -8.55 2.59
N HIS A 62 10.38 -8.49 3.46
CA HIS A 62 11.44 -7.48 3.37
C HIS A 62 12.54 -7.95 2.42
N VAL A 63 12.90 -7.10 1.46
CA VAL A 63 13.94 -7.39 0.48
C VAL A 63 15.04 -6.33 0.58
N ARG A 64 16.29 -6.80 0.67
CA ARG A 64 17.48 -5.97 0.59
C ARG A 64 18.05 -6.01 -0.83
N GLY A 65 18.57 -4.88 -1.31
CA GLY A 65 19.11 -4.75 -2.66
C GLY A 65 18.06 -4.33 -3.70
N ASP A 66 18.19 -4.85 -4.93
CA ASP A 66 17.32 -4.49 -6.05
C ASP A 66 16.03 -5.33 -6.04
N ALA A 67 15.03 -4.83 -5.32
CA ALA A 67 13.73 -5.49 -5.23
C ALA A 67 12.94 -5.48 -6.54
N LEU A 68 13.17 -4.51 -7.43
CA LEU A 68 12.42 -4.42 -8.69
C LEU A 68 12.90 -5.50 -9.66
N CYS A 69 14.21 -5.65 -9.81
CA CYS A 69 14.78 -6.75 -10.60
C CYS A 69 14.47 -8.12 -9.98
N PHE A 70 14.52 -8.24 -8.64
CA PHE A 70 14.11 -9.46 -7.95
C PHE A 70 12.66 -9.84 -8.28
N THR A 71 11.72 -8.91 -8.21
CA THR A 71 10.31 -9.16 -8.56
C THR A 71 10.15 -9.54 -10.03
N CYS A 72 10.85 -8.89 -10.96
CA CYS A 72 10.86 -9.30 -12.37
C CYS A 72 11.36 -10.74 -12.55
N ALA A 73 12.41 -11.13 -11.82
CA ALA A 73 12.97 -12.48 -11.88
C ALA A 73 12.02 -13.55 -11.32
N LEU A 74 11.06 -13.18 -10.46
CA LEU A 74 9.99 -14.07 -10.00
C LEU A 74 8.89 -14.29 -11.05
N GLY A 75 9.02 -13.73 -12.25
CA GLY A 75 8.03 -13.89 -13.32
C GLY A 75 6.90 -12.86 -13.26
N TYR A 76 7.13 -11.71 -12.65
CA TYR A 76 6.20 -10.60 -12.62
C TYR A 76 6.63 -9.48 -13.59
N VAL A 77 5.67 -8.69 -14.06
CA VAL A 77 5.90 -7.54 -14.93
C VAL A 77 5.35 -6.27 -14.31
N ARG A 78 6.13 -5.19 -14.35
CA ARG A 78 5.73 -3.89 -13.81
C ARG A 78 4.56 -3.34 -14.62
N GLN A 79 3.48 -2.99 -13.94
CA GLN A 79 2.32 -2.33 -14.52
C GLN A 79 2.30 -0.84 -14.23
N LEU A 80 2.44 -0.49 -12.95
CA LEU A 80 2.22 0.87 -12.48
C LEU A 80 3.28 1.26 -11.47
N GLN A 81 3.57 2.56 -11.41
CA GLN A 81 4.35 3.14 -10.33
C GLN A 81 3.60 4.37 -9.83
N ILE A 82 3.57 4.53 -8.51
CA ILE A 82 2.89 5.61 -7.81
C ILE A 82 3.84 6.14 -6.73
N TYR A 83 3.79 7.44 -6.51
CA TYR A 83 4.39 8.06 -5.33
C TYR A 83 3.29 8.55 -4.41
N LYS A 84 3.46 8.37 -3.11
CA LYS A 84 2.48 8.75 -2.09
C LYS A 84 3.17 9.69 -1.11
N ARG A 85 2.66 10.91 -0.98
CA ARG A 85 3.20 11.91 -0.05
C ARG A 85 2.13 12.37 0.93
N GLY A 86 2.50 12.46 2.20
CA GLY A 86 1.57 12.91 3.23
C GLY A 86 2.05 12.66 4.65
N TYR A 87 1.14 12.14 5.48
CA TYR A 87 1.31 11.99 6.92
C TYR A 87 0.93 10.59 7.38
N VAL A 88 1.66 10.13 8.39
CA VAL A 88 1.32 8.93 9.15
C VAL A 88 0.87 9.38 10.53
N PHE A 89 -0.33 9.00 10.92
CA PHE A 89 -0.85 9.14 12.26
C PHE A 89 -0.84 7.77 12.94
N ARG A 90 -0.42 7.74 14.20
CA ARG A 90 -0.39 6.53 15.00
C ARG A 90 -1.23 6.76 16.25
N TRP A 91 -2.20 5.87 16.46
CA TRP A 91 -2.99 5.82 17.68
C TRP A 91 -2.93 4.39 18.19
N GLU A 92 -2.20 4.17 19.29
CA GLU A 92 -1.93 2.84 19.84
C GLU A 92 -1.44 1.86 18.75
N MET A 93 -2.25 0.85 18.41
CA MET A 93 -1.98 -0.15 17.38
C MET A 93 -2.46 0.24 15.98
N LEU A 94 -3.22 1.32 15.85
CA LEU A 94 -3.74 1.78 14.58
C LEU A 94 -2.76 2.72 13.89
N VAL A 95 -2.47 2.42 12.62
CA VAL A 95 -1.69 3.29 11.74
C VAL A 95 -2.60 3.80 10.62
N ILE A 96 -2.70 5.12 10.52
CA ILE A 96 -3.47 5.82 9.48
C ILE A 96 -2.51 6.57 8.57
N HIS A 97 -2.56 6.24 7.29
CA HIS A 97 -1.89 7.00 6.24
C HIS A 97 -2.88 7.97 5.62
N MET A 98 -2.55 9.25 5.65
CA MET A 98 -3.27 10.29 4.92
C MET A 98 -2.31 10.86 3.88
N PHE A 99 -2.60 10.64 2.59
CA PHE A 99 -1.66 10.98 1.52
C PHE A 99 -2.36 11.44 0.25
N GLN A 100 -1.62 12.15 -0.59
CA GLN A 100 -1.96 12.40 -1.99
C GLN A 100 -1.06 11.54 -2.88
N GLN A 101 -1.61 11.10 -4.01
CA GLN A 101 -0.84 10.41 -5.03
C GLN A 101 -0.16 11.43 -5.96
N GLU A 102 1.14 11.29 -6.11
CA GLU A 102 1.98 12.11 -6.99
C GLU A 102 2.10 11.44 -8.35
N LYS A 103 2.02 12.25 -9.41
CA LYS A 103 2.22 11.79 -10.79
C LYS A 103 3.71 11.61 -11.06
N ILE A 104 4.04 10.80 -12.05
CA ILE A 104 5.43 10.61 -12.48
C ILE A 104 5.70 11.48 -13.71
N ASP A 105 6.76 12.27 -13.67
CA ASP A 105 7.26 12.93 -14.86
C ASP A 105 7.85 11.87 -15.82
N GLN A 106 7.33 11.78 -17.04
CA GLN A 106 7.77 10.77 -18.00
C GLN A 106 9.23 10.94 -18.44
N LYS A 107 9.76 12.17 -18.43
CA LYS A 107 11.13 12.49 -18.84
C LYS A 107 12.13 12.25 -17.72
N THR A 108 11.83 12.71 -16.51
CA THR A 108 12.78 12.59 -15.38
C THR A 108 12.59 11.34 -14.54
N GLN A 109 11.43 10.67 -14.65
CA GLN A 109 11.00 9.57 -13.78
C GLN A 109 10.87 9.97 -12.30
N GLU A 110 10.80 11.26 -12.00
CA GLU A 110 10.66 11.80 -10.66
C GLU A 110 9.19 12.09 -10.31
N PRO A 111 8.84 12.10 -9.01
CA PRO A 111 7.51 12.50 -8.58
C PRO A 111 7.24 13.99 -8.82
N ILE A 112 6.11 14.28 -9.45
CA ILE A 112 5.52 15.61 -9.56
C ILE A 112 4.59 15.80 -8.35
N PRO A 113 4.82 16.82 -7.51
CA PRO A 113 3.95 17.12 -6.39
C PRO A 113 2.48 17.21 -6.82
N ALA A 114 1.61 16.65 -5.99
CA ALA A 114 0.17 16.72 -6.23
C ALA A 114 -0.30 18.19 -6.28
N LEU A 115 -1.27 18.47 -7.15
CA LEU A 115 -1.89 19.78 -7.21
C LEU A 115 -2.68 20.05 -5.91
N ALA A 116 -2.83 21.32 -5.53
CA ALA A 116 -3.44 21.72 -4.27
C ALA A 116 -4.90 21.22 -4.10
N ASP A 117 -5.61 20.98 -5.21
CA ASP A 117 -6.98 20.47 -5.29
C ASP A 117 -7.07 18.94 -5.33
N THR A 118 -5.94 18.23 -5.35
CA THR A 118 -5.92 16.77 -5.35
C THR A 118 -6.53 16.25 -4.05
N LEU A 119 -7.51 15.35 -4.15
CA LEU A 119 -8.17 14.77 -2.98
C LEU A 119 -7.17 13.98 -2.12
N TRP A 120 -7.31 14.10 -0.81
CA TRP A 120 -6.55 13.30 0.15
C TRP A 120 -7.18 11.93 0.32
N GLU A 121 -6.35 10.89 0.21
CA GLU A 121 -6.73 9.51 0.50
C GLU A 121 -6.39 9.18 1.95
N VAL A 122 -7.30 8.46 2.62
CA VAL A 122 -7.10 7.96 3.98
C VAL A 122 -7.13 6.44 3.94
N LYS A 123 -6.02 5.80 4.33
CA LYS A 123 -5.89 4.35 4.39
C LYS A 123 -5.44 3.93 5.79
N HIS A 124 -6.17 2.99 6.38
CA HIS A 124 -5.81 2.35 7.64
C HIS A 124 -5.04 1.05 7.37
N MET A 125 -4.03 0.78 8.17
CA MET A 125 -3.29 -0.48 8.17
C MET A 125 -3.59 -1.19 9.49
N PRO A 126 -4.35 -2.30 9.49
CA PRO A 126 -4.56 -3.06 10.70
C PRO A 126 -3.26 -3.79 11.06
N VAL A 127 -2.78 -3.57 12.28
CA VAL A 127 -1.94 -4.56 12.95
C VAL A 127 -2.89 -5.68 13.39
N SER A 128 -2.49 -6.95 13.31
CA SER A 128 -3.30 -8.09 13.75
C SER A 128 -4.00 -7.78 15.09
N HIS A 129 -5.34 -7.89 15.13
CA HIS A 129 -6.25 -7.48 16.22
C HIS A 129 -6.70 -5.99 16.29
N ALA A 130 -6.58 -5.20 15.21
CA ALA A 130 -6.94 -3.77 15.23
C ALA A 130 -8.36 -3.41 14.70
N ILE A 131 -9.30 -4.35 14.58
CA ILE A 131 -10.63 -4.06 13.98
C ILE A 131 -11.41 -3.03 14.81
N ASP A 132 -11.46 -3.20 16.13
CA ASP A 132 -12.18 -2.27 17.02
C ASP A 132 -11.60 -0.84 16.95
N ALA A 133 -10.27 -0.72 16.91
CA ALA A 133 -9.60 0.57 16.77
C ALA A 133 -9.91 1.26 15.42
N VAL A 134 -10.07 0.48 14.33
CA VAL A 134 -10.47 1.03 13.03
C VAL A 134 -11.91 1.58 13.11
N LEU A 135 -12.84 0.85 13.75
CA LEU A 135 -14.23 1.28 13.91
C LEU A 135 -14.34 2.56 14.77
N ASP A 136 -13.59 2.64 15.86
CA ASP A 136 -13.57 3.82 16.74
C ASP A 136 -13.11 5.07 15.98
N VAL A 137 -12.10 4.94 15.13
CA VAL A 137 -11.66 6.06 14.28
C VAL A 137 -12.67 6.39 13.20
N GLN A 138 -13.32 5.40 12.57
CA GLN A 138 -14.39 5.69 11.61
C GLN A 138 -15.54 6.46 12.27
N LEU A 139 -15.89 6.12 13.50
CA LEU A 139 -16.90 6.84 14.28
C LEU A 139 -16.43 8.26 14.61
N LEU A 140 -15.17 8.42 15.03
CA LEU A 140 -14.56 9.73 15.31
C LEU A 140 -14.52 10.63 14.06
N MET A 141 -14.17 10.07 12.90
CA MET A 141 -14.03 10.79 11.63
C MET A 141 -15.37 11.16 10.99
N LYS A 142 -16.47 10.51 11.38
CA LYS A 142 -17.82 10.86 10.92
C LYS A 142 -18.36 12.14 11.56
N GLY A 143 -17.70 12.66 12.59
CA GLY A 143 -18.09 13.88 13.31
C GLY A 143 -19.30 13.64 14.23
N SER A 144 -19.27 14.27 15.40
CA SER A 144 -20.45 14.44 16.26
C SER A 144 -21.41 15.46 15.67
#